data_AF-A0A7V9SFV6-F1
#
_entry.id   AF-A0A7V9SFV6-F1
#
_cell.length_a   1.000
_cell.length_b   1.000
_cell.length_c   1.000
_cell.angle_alpha   90.00
_cell.angle_beta   90.00
_cell.angle_gamma   90.00
#
_symmetry.space_group_name_H-M   'P 1'
#
loop_
_entity.id
_entity.type
_entity.pdbx_description
1 polymer ?
#
loop_
_entity_poly.entity_id
_entity_poly.type
_entity_poly.pdbx_seq_one_letter_code
_entity_poly.pdbx_strand_id
1 'polypeptide(L)'
;MALNTVEEAMEEIRAGRMVIVVDDEDRENEGDLILAAEKATTEQIAFMVRHCSGIICVPMEGERLQDLNLHLMAPDNSEPMGTAFTISVDARRNTTTGISAADRAETVKTLIDPCSGPSDLARPGHIFPLRYTPGGVLRRAGHTEASVDLARLTGLYPAGVLCELVNEDGTMSRLAELEVFAKEHELKIISIADLIAHRRRHEKLVQRTTEARIPTAFGSFRAIAYESDDGREHVALVKGEPRGIENVLVRVHSECFTGDVMGSTRCDCGVQLQQAINLIGQADEGVIVYVRGHEGRGIGLRHKLEAYALQDGGLDTVEANLELGFAPDARDYGVGAQILVDLGVSTMRLLTNNPTKRAGLEGHGLTIAERVPLQSQATSENIDYLRAKRDKLGHLLDAFESPDIEEDRDDAHL
;
A
#
# COMPACT_ATOMS: atom_id res chain seq x y z
N MET A 1 16.29 -6.40 -15.40
CA MET A 1 15.84 -7.81 -15.25
C MET A 1 14.43 -7.78 -14.64
N ALA A 2 13.65 -8.87 -14.64
CA ALA A 2 12.44 -8.87 -13.81
C ALA A 2 12.86 -9.12 -12.35
N LEU A 3 12.32 -8.35 -11.40
CA LEU A 3 12.53 -8.59 -9.97
C LEU A 3 12.04 -9.99 -9.57
N ASN A 4 12.60 -10.52 -8.48
CA ASN A 4 12.16 -11.80 -7.93
C ASN A 4 10.79 -11.67 -7.25
N THR A 5 10.13 -12.80 -7.03
CA THR A 5 8.89 -12.84 -6.26
C THR A 5 9.18 -12.70 -4.76
N VAL A 6 8.22 -12.18 -4.01
CA VAL A 6 8.32 -12.07 -2.54
C VAL A 6 8.43 -13.45 -1.90
N GLU A 7 7.75 -14.45 -2.49
CA GLU A 7 7.81 -15.85 -2.06
C GLU A 7 9.24 -16.40 -2.15
N GLU A 8 9.97 -16.14 -3.24
CA GLU A 8 11.39 -16.51 -3.35
C GLU A 8 12.25 -15.82 -2.28
N ALA A 9 12.05 -14.52 -2.05
CA ALA A 9 12.79 -13.80 -1.00
C ALA A 9 12.48 -14.35 0.40
N MET A 10 11.24 -14.74 0.67
CA MET A 10 10.86 -15.39 1.92
C MET A 10 11.52 -16.76 2.10
N GLU A 11 11.73 -17.53 1.02
CA GLU A 11 12.49 -18.78 1.08
C GLU A 11 13.96 -18.55 1.46
N GLU A 12 14.59 -17.51 0.88
CA GLU A 12 15.96 -17.09 1.22
C GLU A 12 16.08 -16.70 2.70
N ILE A 13 15.21 -15.80 3.18
CA ILE A 13 15.19 -15.35 4.57
C ILE A 13 14.97 -16.52 5.54
N ARG A 14 14.03 -17.42 5.23
CA ARG A 14 13.76 -18.61 6.06
C ARG A 14 14.98 -19.53 6.14
N ALA A 15 15.74 -19.64 5.06
CA ALA A 15 16.99 -20.39 5.01
C ALA A 15 18.18 -19.65 5.65
N GLY A 16 17.97 -18.43 6.16
CA GLY A 16 18.99 -17.60 6.78
C GLY A 16 19.92 -16.91 5.78
N ARG A 17 19.54 -16.78 4.51
CA ARG A 17 20.29 -16.05 3.48
C ARG A 17 19.84 -14.60 3.39
N MET A 18 20.69 -13.76 2.79
CA MET A 18 20.41 -12.34 2.57
C MET A 18 19.57 -12.15 1.30
N VAL A 19 18.81 -11.06 1.26
CA VAL A 19 18.12 -10.58 0.05
C VAL A 19 18.39 -9.09 -0.12
N ILE A 20 18.25 -8.59 -1.34
CA ILE A 20 18.24 -7.15 -1.62
C ILE A 20 16.80 -6.68 -1.65
N VAL A 21 16.50 -5.60 -0.94
CA VAL A 21 15.21 -4.91 -1.01
C VAL A 21 15.45 -3.50 -1.50
N VAL A 22 14.71 -3.10 -2.53
CA VAL A 22 14.72 -1.74 -3.08
C VAL A 22 13.44 -0.99 -2.76
N ASP A 23 13.56 0.31 -2.54
CA ASP A 23 12.41 1.20 -2.43
C ASP A 23 12.09 1.89 -3.78
N ASP A 24 11.12 2.81 -3.76
CA ASP A 24 10.64 3.49 -4.96
C ASP A 24 11.66 4.54 -5.46
N GLU A 25 11.68 4.80 -6.77
CA GLU A 25 12.57 5.81 -7.38
C GLU A 25 12.35 7.21 -6.79
N ASP A 26 11.13 7.51 -6.35
CA ASP A 26 10.75 8.80 -5.76
C ASP A 26 11.02 8.89 -4.24
N ARG A 27 11.58 7.83 -3.62
CA ARG A 27 11.90 7.77 -2.18
C ARG A 27 13.41 7.94 -1.93
N GLU A 28 14.13 6.87 -1.56
CA GLU A 28 15.60 6.88 -1.43
C GLU A 28 16.26 6.42 -2.74
N ASN A 29 15.55 5.58 -3.51
CA ASN A 29 16.00 4.92 -4.75
C ASN A 29 17.25 4.06 -4.50
N GLU A 30 17.29 3.40 -3.35
CA GLU A 30 18.44 2.66 -2.82
C GLU A 30 18.09 1.19 -2.58
N GLY A 31 19.11 0.37 -2.37
CA GLY A 31 18.95 -1.05 -2.08
C GLY A 31 19.68 -1.46 -0.81
N ASP A 32 18.96 -2.15 0.08
CA ASP A 32 19.50 -2.66 1.32
C ASP A 32 19.74 -4.17 1.23
N LEU A 33 20.88 -4.63 1.74
CA LEU A 33 21.01 -6.03 2.11
C LEU A 33 20.23 -6.27 3.39
N ILE A 34 19.35 -7.26 3.37
CA ILE A 34 18.47 -7.62 4.49
C ILE A 34 18.63 -9.10 4.83
N LEU A 35 18.70 -9.42 6.12
CA LEU A 35 18.51 -10.77 6.65
C LEU A 35 17.72 -10.75 7.97
N ALA A 36 17.18 -11.90 8.37
CA ALA A 36 16.59 -12.06 9.69
C ALA A 36 17.65 -12.03 10.79
N ALA A 37 17.42 -11.23 11.84
CA ALA A 37 18.40 -11.03 12.91
C ALA A 37 18.79 -12.32 13.64
N GLU A 38 17.85 -13.24 13.84
CA GLU A 38 18.13 -14.55 14.48
C GLU A 38 19.00 -15.49 13.63
N LYS A 39 19.19 -15.19 12.34
CA LYS A 39 20.03 -15.95 11.43
C LYS A 39 21.38 -15.28 11.18
N ALA A 40 21.62 -14.09 11.73
CA ALA A 40 22.83 -13.34 11.48
C ALA A 40 24.08 -14.07 11.97
N THR A 41 25.03 -14.26 11.07
CA THR A 41 26.34 -14.86 11.33
C THR A 41 27.47 -13.83 11.21
N THR A 42 28.62 -14.12 11.81
CA THR A 42 29.84 -13.31 11.66
C THR A 42 30.21 -13.10 10.20
N GLU A 43 30.09 -14.14 9.38
CA GLU A 43 30.42 -14.12 7.96
C GLU A 43 29.48 -13.20 7.18
N GLN A 44 28.19 -13.21 7.49
CA GLN A 44 27.21 -12.31 6.85
C GLN A 44 27.41 -10.86 7.28
N ILE A 45 27.68 -10.61 8.56
CA ILE A 45 28.02 -9.26 9.02
C ILE A 45 29.31 -8.80 8.34
N ALA A 46 30.33 -9.66 8.20
CA ALA A 46 31.55 -9.30 7.47
C ALA A 46 31.28 -9.00 5.99
N PHE A 47 30.36 -9.73 5.36
CA PHE A 47 29.91 -9.47 4.00
C PHE A 47 29.24 -8.09 3.88
N MET A 48 28.32 -7.74 4.78
CA MET A 48 27.71 -6.41 4.84
C MET A 48 28.76 -5.31 5.00
N VAL A 49 29.74 -5.50 5.89
CA VAL A 49 30.84 -4.52 6.08
C VAL A 49 31.68 -4.31 4.82
N ARG A 50 31.83 -5.36 4.01
CA ARG A 50 32.64 -5.33 2.79
C ARG A 50 31.95 -4.58 1.66
N HIS A 51 30.62 -4.65 1.58
CA HIS A 51 29.84 -4.25 0.40
C HIS A 51 28.81 -3.13 0.66
N CYS A 52 28.55 -2.78 1.91
CA CYS A 52 27.58 -1.76 2.29
C CYS A 52 28.26 -0.53 2.94
N SER A 53 27.44 0.46 3.29
CA SER A 53 27.85 1.70 3.98
C SER A 53 28.63 1.46 5.29
N GLY A 54 28.43 0.31 5.91
CA GLY A 54 28.99 -0.07 7.21
C GLY A 54 28.13 0.36 8.40
N ILE A 55 27.06 1.12 8.16
CA ILE A 55 26.06 1.50 9.17
C ILE A 55 25.06 0.34 9.31
N ILE A 56 25.46 -0.68 10.07
CA ILE A 56 24.63 -1.88 10.26
C ILE A 56 23.53 -1.58 11.27
N CYS A 57 22.29 -1.66 10.79
CA CYS A 57 21.12 -1.39 11.58
C CYS A 57 20.37 -2.68 11.95
N VAL A 58 19.64 -2.63 13.07
CA VAL A 58 18.81 -3.75 13.55
C VAL A 58 17.38 -3.27 13.77
N PRO A 59 16.53 -3.30 12.74
CA PRO A 59 15.10 -3.05 12.88
C PRO A 59 14.42 -4.06 13.80
N MET A 60 13.62 -3.59 14.74
CA MET A 60 12.90 -4.44 15.67
C MET A 60 11.67 -3.75 16.27
N GLU A 61 10.79 -4.54 16.88
CA GLU A 61 9.57 -4.06 17.50
C GLU A 61 9.82 -3.11 18.68
N GLY A 62 8.94 -2.11 18.82
CA GLY A 62 9.04 -1.09 19.87
C GLY A 62 8.97 -1.66 21.30
N GLU A 63 8.23 -2.74 21.52
CA GLU A 63 8.15 -3.43 22.81
C GLU A 63 9.53 -3.96 23.22
N ARG A 64 10.25 -4.59 22.29
CA ARG A 64 11.60 -5.10 22.56
C ARG A 64 12.60 -3.98 22.85
N LEU A 65 12.50 -2.85 22.14
CA LEU A 65 13.31 -1.67 22.43
C LEU A 65 13.01 -1.12 23.84
N GLN A 66 11.75 -1.14 24.25
CA GLN A 66 11.34 -0.72 25.59
C GLN A 66 11.91 -1.64 26.69
N ASP A 67 11.84 -2.96 26.50
CA ASP A 67 12.43 -3.94 27.43
C ASP A 67 13.94 -3.73 27.63
N LEU A 68 14.63 -3.36 26.55
CA LEU A 68 16.06 -3.07 26.54
C LEU A 68 16.39 -1.63 26.95
N ASN A 69 15.39 -0.81 27.27
CA ASN A 69 15.53 0.61 27.58
C ASN A 69 16.34 1.37 26.51
N LEU A 70 15.95 1.21 25.25
CA LEU A 70 16.51 1.87 24.08
C LEU A 70 15.57 2.95 23.57
N HIS A 71 15.96 4.21 23.77
CA HIS A 71 15.21 5.37 23.32
C HIS A 71 15.70 5.84 21.95
N LEU A 72 14.85 6.57 21.23
CA LEU A 72 15.24 7.28 20.02
C LEU A 72 16.43 8.19 20.31
N MET A 73 17.40 8.24 19.40
CA MET A 73 18.63 9.02 19.61
C MET A 73 18.38 10.53 19.55
N ALA A 74 17.41 10.95 18.75
CA ALA A 74 16.98 12.33 18.61
C ALA A 74 15.55 12.48 19.19
N PRO A 75 15.33 13.34 20.20
CA PRO A 75 13.99 13.62 20.73
C PRO A 75 13.06 14.26 19.70
N ASP A 76 13.63 15.07 18.80
CA ASP A 76 12.97 15.69 17.66
C ASP A 76 13.69 15.20 16.39
N ASN A 77 13.06 14.29 15.66
CA ASN A 77 13.66 13.68 14.47
C ASN A 77 13.40 14.56 13.25
N SER A 78 14.44 15.29 12.82
CA SER A 78 14.40 16.17 11.65
C SER A 78 14.91 15.50 10.36
N GLU A 79 15.17 14.19 10.38
CA GLU A 79 15.58 13.44 9.19
C GLU A 79 14.40 13.38 8.19
N PRO A 80 14.60 13.68 6.89
CA PRO A 80 13.51 13.75 5.91
C PRO A 80 12.58 12.55 5.84
N MET A 81 13.12 11.32 5.97
CA MET A 81 12.37 10.06 5.93
C MET A 81 11.89 9.59 7.32
N GLY A 82 12.20 10.36 8.37
CA GLY A 82 11.83 10.07 9.75
C GLY A 82 12.37 8.74 10.28
N THR A 83 13.52 8.26 9.78
CA THR A 83 14.08 6.96 10.16
C THR A 83 14.35 6.91 11.67
N ALA A 84 13.73 5.93 12.34
CA ALA A 84 13.60 5.92 13.80
C ALA A 84 14.81 5.29 14.50
N PHE A 85 15.98 5.92 14.37
CA PHE A 85 17.20 5.52 15.06
C PHE A 85 17.07 5.61 16.57
N THR A 86 17.48 4.53 17.24
CA THR A 86 17.73 4.52 18.68
C THR A 86 19.20 4.81 18.98
N ILE A 87 19.51 5.01 20.26
CA ILE A 87 20.91 5.11 20.73
C ILE A 87 21.66 3.84 20.31
N SER A 88 22.84 3.99 19.71
CA SER A 88 23.67 2.86 19.29
C SER A 88 24.14 2.02 20.48
N VAL A 89 24.38 0.73 20.23
CA VAL A 89 24.72 -0.24 21.29
C VAL A 89 25.79 -1.22 20.87
N ASP A 90 26.47 -1.78 21.88
CA ASP A 90 27.29 -2.99 21.79
C ASP A 90 26.86 -3.97 22.88
N ALA A 91 26.96 -5.27 22.63
CA ALA A 91 26.92 -6.26 23.70
C ALA A 91 28.10 -6.05 24.65
N ARG A 92 27.87 -6.20 25.96
CA ARG A 92 28.92 -6.05 26.99
C ARG A 92 29.69 -7.33 27.27
N ARG A 93 29.17 -8.48 26.82
CA ARG A 93 29.76 -9.80 27.04
C ARG A 93 30.11 -10.41 25.69
N ASN A 94 31.14 -11.25 25.68
CA ASN A 94 31.63 -11.96 24.49
C ASN A 94 32.05 -11.03 23.32
N THR A 95 32.34 -9.77 23.63
CA THR A 95 32.84 -8.75 22.70
C THR A 95 34.13 -8.13 23.25
N THR A 96 34.81 -7.36 22.42
CA THR A 96 36.02 -6.61 22.77
C THR A 96 35.80 -5.11 22.61
N THR A 97 35.93 -4.60 21.39
CA THR A 97 35.74 -3.18 21.06
C THR A 97 34.39 -2.90 20.44
N GLY A 98 33.62 -3.92 20.07
CA GLY A 98 32.28 -3.77 19.46
C GLY A 98 32.27 -3.72 17.94
N ILE A 99 33.35 -3.28 17.30
CA ILE A 99 33.35 -2.94 15.85
C ILE A 99 33.57 -4.15 14.92
N SER A 100 34.16 -5.24 15.43
CA SER A 100 34.46 -6.42 14.62
C SER A 100 33.17 -7.05 14.09
N ALA A 101 33.23 -7.81 12.99
CA ALA A 101 32.05 -8.51 12.48
C ALA A 101 31.49 -9.49 13.53
N ALA A 102 32.36 -10.14 14.29
CA ALA A 102 31.97 -11.05 15.37
C ALA A 102 31.32 -10.31 16.54
N ASP A 103 31.87 -9.17 16.95
CA ASP A 103 31.34 -8.36 18.06
C ASP A 103 29.97 -7.78 17.69
N ARG A 104 29.81 -7.35 16.43
CA ARG A 104 28.53 -6.87 15.90
C ARG A 104 27.49 -8.00 15.79
N ALA A 105 27.87 -9.19 15.33
CA ALA A 105 26.98 -10.36 15.33
C ALA A 105 26.52 -10.75 16.75
N GLU A 106 27.42 -10.72 17.74
CA GLU A 106 27.06 -10.96 19.15
C GLU A 106 26.13 -9.88 19.70
N THR A 107 26.30 -8.63 19.25
CA THR A 107 25.39 -7.52 19.60
C THR A 107 24.00 -7.73 19.02
N VAL A 108 23.89 -8.15 17.75
CA VAL A 108 22.59 -8.53 17.14
C VAL A 108 21.93 -9.64 17.95
N LYS A 109 22.68 -10.68 18.32
CA LYS A 109 22.17 -11.80 19.14
C LYS A 109 21.67 -11.33 20.52
N THR A 110 22.41 -10.44 21.18
CA THR A 110 22.03 -9.87 22.48
C THR A 110 20.76 -9.02 22.38
N LEU A 111 20.60 -8.27 21.28
CA LEU A 111 19.39 -7.47 21.02
C LEU A 111 18.12 -8.34 20.93
N ILE A 112 18.19 -9.53 20.34
CA ILE A 112 17.01 -10.39 20.14
C ILE A 112 16.82 -11.48 21.22
N ASP A 113 17.78 -11.68 22.12
CA ASP A 113 17.68 -12.71 23.15
C ASP A 113 16.67 -12.33 24.24
N PRO A 114 15.56 -13.08 24.43
CA PRO A 114 14.53 -12.75 25.42
C PRO A 114 15.06 -12.71 26.86
N CYS A 115 16.22 -13.32 27.15
CA CYS A 115 16.86 -13.25 28.48
C CYS A 115 17.73 -12.00 28.67
N SER A 116 18.08 -11.29 27.61
CA SER A 116 18.91 -10.09 27.68
C SER A 116 18.11 -8.87 28.15
N GLY A 117 18.72 -8.06 29.02
CA GLY A 117 18.14 -6.84 29.55
C GLY A 117 19.04 -5.60 29.34
N PRO A 118 18.62 -4.42 29.85
CA PRO A 118 19.34 -3.17 29.62
C PRO A 118 20.82 -3.19 30.03
N SER A 119 21.15 -3.97 31.07
CA SER A 119 22.49 -4.10 31.64
C SER A 119 23.47 -4.90 30.78
N ASP A 120 22.98 -5.66 29.79
CA ASP A 120 23.80 -6.47 28.89
C ASP A 120 24.29 -5.67 27.67
N LEU A 121 23.80 -4.44 27.50
CA LEU A 121 24.16 -3.53 26.42
C LEU A 121 24.93 -2.31 26.93
N ALA A 122 26.01 -1.95 26.23
CA ALA A 122 26.70 -0.67 26.36
C ALA A 122 26.02 0.37 25.46
N ARG A 123 26.07 1.64 25.87
CA ARG A 123 25.56 2.80 25.13
C ARG A 123 26.58 3.94 25.27
N PRO A 124 27.12 4.52 24.18
CA PRO A 124 26.90 4.15 22.78
C PRO A 124 27.59 2.81 22.41
N GLY A 125 27.44 2.40 21.15
CA GLY A 125 28.17 1.30 20.52
C GLY A 125 28.12 1.37 18.99
N HIS A 126 28.24 0.22 18.31
CA HIS A 126 28.48 0.15 16.86
C HIS A 126 27.36 -0.53 16.06
N ILE A 127 26.31 -1.01 16.73
CA ILE A 127 25.06 -1.42 16.10
C ILE A 127 23.99 -0.35 16.33
N PHE A 128 23.15 -0.11 15.31
CA PHE A 128 22.12 0.92 15.32
C PHE A 128 20.71 0.30 15.30
N PRO A 129 20.07 0.06 16.46
CA PRO A 129 18.72 -0.46 16.47
C PRO A 129 17.73 0.57 15.90
N LEU A 130 16.82 0.12 15.06
CA LEU A 130 15.79 0.93 14.42
C LEU A 130 14.42 0.52 14.96
N ARG A 131 13.57 1.50 15.27
CA ARG A 131 12.21 1.23 15.74
C ARG A 131 11.27 0.98 14.55
N TYR A 132 10.68 -0.21 14.52
CA TYR A 132 9.61 -0.58 13.61
C TYR A 132 8.33 0.22 13.83
N THR A 133 7.68 0.63 12.74
CA THR A 133 6.32 1.19 12.76
C THR A 133 5.28 0.06 12.77
N PRO A 134 4.42 -0.06 13.79
CA PRO A 134 3.34 -1.06 13.81
C PRO A 134 2.49 -1.00 12.53
N GLY A 135 2.28 -2.15 11.89
CA GLY A 135 1.65 -2.27 10.57
C GLY A 135 2.65 -2.40 9.41
N GLY A 136 3.93 -2.07 9.62
CA GLY A 136 5.02 -2.39 8.71
C GLY A 136 4.94 -1.62 7.41
N VAL A 137 5.27 -2.29 6.30
CA VAL A 137 5.32 -1.65 4.98
C VAL A 137 3.96 -1.12 4.52
N LEU A 138 2.87 -1.59 5.13
CA LEU A 138 1.52 -1.08 4.90
C LEU A 138 1.29 0.31 5.53
N ARG A 139 2.09 0.67 6.55
CA ARG A 139 2.03 1.96 7.24
C ARG A 139 3.18 2.89 6.87
N ARG A 140 4.39 2.36 6.70
CA ARG A 140 5.59 3.09 6.28
C ARG A 140 6.39 2.22 5.31
N ALA A 141 6.48 2.63 4.05
CA ALA A 141 7.18 1.91 3.00
C ALA A 141 8.71 2.13 3.07
N GLY A 142 9.35 1.68 4.16
CA GLY A 142 10.80 1.79 4.35
C GLY A 142 11.50 0.44 4.59
N HIS A 143 12.81 0.40 4.39
CA HIS A 143 13.64 -0.81 4.58
C HIS A 143 13.58 -1.33 6.03
N THR A 144 13.45 -0.43 7.01
CA THR A 144 13.20 -0.77 8.40
C THR A 144 11.98 -1.69 8.53
N GLU A 145 10.84 -1.28 7.99
CA GLU A 145 9.62 -2.06 8.02
C GLU A 145 9.70 -3.34 7.19
N ALA A 146 10.30 -3.27 5.99
CA ALA A 146 10.45 -4.41 5.11
C ALA A 146 11.25 -5.55 5.77
N SER A 147 12.34 -5.23 6.47
CA SER A 147 13.16 -6.23 7.15
C SER A 147 12.43 -7.00 8.25
N VAL A 148 11.64 -6.30 9.08
CA VAL A 148 10.84 -6.90 10.15
C VAL A 148 9.68 -7.70 9.57
N ASP A 149 9.01 -7.17 8.54
CA ASP A 149 7.90 -7.86 7.89
C ASP A 149 8.35 -9.16 7.22
N LEU A 150 9.50 -9.17 6.52
CA LEU A 150 10.07 -10.40 5.94
C LEU A 150 10.40 -11.45 7.00
N ALA A 151 11.00 -11.04 8.13
CA ALA A 151 11.25 -11.94 9.25
C ALA A 151 9.93 -12.51 9.83
N ARG A 152 8.92 -11.66 10.04
CA ARG A 152 7.62 -12.08 10.56
C ARG A 152 6.87 -13.02 9.60
N LEU A 153 6.82 -12.70 8.31
CA LEU A 153 6.17 -13.50 7.28
C LEU A 153 6.80 -14.90 7.14
N THR A 154 8.06 -15.05 7.52
CA THR A 154 8.78 -16.34 7.50
C THR A 154 8.69 -17.11 8.81
N GLY A 155 8.00 -16.59 9.82
CA GLY A 155 7.83 -17.21 11.14
C GLY A 155 9.07 -17.09 12.03
N LEU A 156 9.99 -16.17 11.69
CA LEU A 156 11.19 -15.87 12.46
C LEU A 156 10.91 -14.76 13.49
N TYR A 157 11.84 -14.56 14.42
CA TYR A 157 11.79 -13.46 15.40
C TYR A 157 11.65 -12.11 14.64
N PRO A 158 10.74 -11.21 15.05
CA PRO A 158 10.41 -9.99 14.31
C PRO A 158 11.49 -8.90 14.47
N ALA A 159 12.69 -9.21 13.99
CA ALA A 159 13.82 -8.30 13.87
C ALA A 159 14.66 -8.66 12.64
N GLY A 160 15.14 -7.64 11.96
CA GLY A 160 16.04 -7.75 10.82
C GLY A 160 17.43 -7.20 11.10
N VAL A 161 18.34 -7.44 10.18
CA VAL A 161 19.60 -6.69 10.04
C VAL A 161 19.62 -6.12 8.65
N LEU A 162 19.92 -4.83 8.51
CA LEU A 162 20.03 -4.17 7.22
C LEU A 162 21.26 -3.26 7.11
N CYS A 163 21.70 -3.04 5.88
CA CYS A 163 22.74 -2.07 5.54
C CYS A 163 22.66 -1.72 4.05
N GLU A 164 22.77 -0.44 3.71
CA GLU A 164 22.60 0.09 2.37
C GLU A 164 23.81 -0.26 1.49
N LEU A 165 23.57 -0.77 0.27
CA LEU A 165 24.63 -1.12 -0.68
C LEU A 165 25.27 0.12 -1.30
N VAL A 166 26.60 0.10 -1.41
CA VAL A 166 27.40 1.19 -1.95
C VAL A 166 28.28 0.71 -3.09
N ASN A 167 28.45 1.57 -4.10
CA ASN A 167 29.40 1.39 -5.18
C ASN A 167 30.84 1.60 -4.68
N GLU A 168 31.83 1.09 -5.43
CA GLU A 168 33.25 1.24 -5.05
C GLU A 168 33.73 2.70 -4.97
N ASP A 169 33.07 3.61 -5.70
CA ASP A 169 33.35 5.04 -5.68
C ASP A 169 32.68 5.79 -4.50
N GLY A 170 31.93 5.06 -3.66
CA GLY A 170 31.22 5.59 -2.50
C GLY A 170 29.84 6.17 -2.81
N THR A 171 29.36 6.09 -4.06
CA THR A 171 27.96 6.41 -4.40
C THR A 171 27.03 5.28 -3.98
N MET A 172 25.74 5.58 -3.82
CA MET A 172 24.73 4.57 -3.47
C MET A 172 24.38 3.74 -4.71
N SER A 173 24.29 2.41 -4.54
CA SER A 173 23.94 1.50 -5.64
C SER A 173 22.47 1.64 -6.02
N ARG A 174 22.21 1.95 -7.29
CA ARG A 174 20.88 2.04 -7.90
C ARG A 174 20.50 0.71 -8.54
N LEU A 175 19.24 0.56 -8.95
CA LEU A 175 18.66 -0.69 -9.45
C LEU A 175 19.55 -1.41 -10.48
N ALA A 176 20.12 -0.70 -11.46
CA ALA A 176 20.99 -1.30 -12.47
C ALA A 176 22.27 -1.92 -11.89
N GLU A 177 22.91 -1.27 -10.92
CA GLU A 177 24.08 -1.84 -10.22
C GLU A 177 23.67 -2.99 -9.29
N LEU A 178 22.54 -2.84 -8.60
CA LEU A 178 22.00 -3.87 -7.70
C LEU A 178 21.66 -5.16 -8.44
N GLU A 179 21.14 -5.09 -9.67
CA GLU A 179 20.89 -6.28 -10.49
C GLU A 179 22.18 -7.04 -10.84
N VAL A 180 23.29 -6.32 -11.09
CA VAL A 180 24.60 -6.92 -11.35
C VAL A 180 25.14 -7.56 -10.07
N PHE A 181 25.09 -6.83 -8.95
CA PHE A 181 25.54 -7.31 -7.65
C PHE A 181 24.74 -8.55 -7.19
N ALA A 182 23.42 -8.52 -7.35
CA ALA A 182 22.53 -9.64 -7.03
C ALA A 182 22.92 -10.90 -7.81
N LYS A 183 23.23 -10.75 -9.10
CA LYS A 183 23.67 -11.86 -9.94
C LYS A 183 25.04 -12.39 -9.57
N GLU A 184 26.00 -11.52 -9.26
CA GLU A 184 27.36 -11.90 -8.87
C GLU A 184 27.37 -12.70 -7.56
N HIS A 185 26.55 -12.29 -6.60
CA HIS A 185 26.49 -12.89 -5.26
C HIS A 185 25.33 -13.88 -5.07
N GLU A 186 24.61 -14.22 -6.14
CA GLU A 186 23.47 -15.15 -6.13
C GLU A 186 22.35 -14.75 -5.14
N LEU A 187 22.10 -13.45 -5.00
CA LEU A 187 21.07 -12.89 -4.13
C LEU A 187 19.77 -12.64 -4.89
N LYS A 188 18.63 -12.76 -4.18
CA LYS A 188 17.32 -12.36 -4.70
C LYS A 188 17.11 -10.86 -4.47
N ILE A 189 16.45 -10.21 -5.41
CA ILE A 189 16.09 -8.78 -5.34
C ILE A 189 14.59 -8.60 -5.46
N ILE A 190 13.98 -7.88 -4.52
CA ILE A 190 12.54 -7.55 -4.51
C ILE A 190 12.34 -6.05 -4.25
N SER A 191 11.15 -5.53 -4.56
CA SER A 191 10.78 -4.17 -4.18
C SER A 191 9.88 -4.14 -2.93
N ILE A 192 9.92 -3.03 -2.18
CA ILE A 192 8.96 -2.77 -1.10
C ILE A 192 7.52 -2.73 -1.66
N ALA A 193 7.33 -2.23 -2.88
CA ALA A 193 6.03 -2.23 -3.56
C ALA A 193 5.48 -3.65 -3.76
N ASP A 194 6.32 -4.60 -4.18
CA ASP A 194 5.94 -6.01 -4.30
C ASP A 194 5.63 -6.63 -2.94
N LEU A 195 6.37 -6.29 -1.89
CA LEU A 195 6.11 -6.75 -0.53
C LEU A 195 4.76 -6.23 -0.01
N ILE A 196 4.44 -4.96 -0.25
CA ILE A 196 3.12 -4.37 0.06
C ILE A 196 2.03 -5.13 -0.67
N ALA A 197 2.19 -5.36 -1.98
CA ALA A 197 1.22 -6.09 -2.80
C ALA A 197 1.07 -7.56 -2.36
N HIS A 198 2.15 -8.20 -1.92
CA HIS A 198 2.11 -9.55 -1.36
C HIS A 198 1.33 -9.59 -0.05
N ARG A 199 1.64 -8.70 0.91
CA ARG A 199 0.94 -8.64 2.20
C ARG A 199 -0.55 -8.35 2.03
N ARG A 200 -0.91 -7.39 1.16
CA ARG A 200 -2.33 -7.08 0.86
C ARG A 200 -3.12 -8.27 0.31
N ARG A 201 -2.48 -9.16 -0.45
CA ARG A 201 -3.12 -10.35 -1.03
C ARG A 201 -3.28 -11.50 -0.03
N HIS A 202 -2.35 -11.64 0.92
CA HIS A 202 -2.27 -12.82 1.79
C HIS A 202 -2.72 -12.58 3.23
N GLU A 203 -2.81 -11.33 3.67
CA GLU A 203 -3.23 -10.97 5.03
C GLU A 203 -4.70 -10.48 5.07
N LYS A 204 -5.39 -10.76 6.18
CA LYS A 204 -6.69 -10.16 6.47
C LYS A 204 -6.47 -8.77 7.08
N LEU A 205 -6.61 -7.74 6.24
CA LEU A 205 -6.40 -6.33 6.56
C LEU A 205 -7.70 -5.58 6.87
N VAL A 206 -8.85 -6.26 6.82
CA VAL A 206 -10.15 -5.67 7.15
C VAL A 206 -10.85 -6.45 8.26
N GLN A 207 -11.45 -5.73 9.20
CA GLN A 207 -12.23 -6.30 10.30
C GLN A 207 -13.66 -5.76 10.29
N ARG A 208 -14.64 -6.66 10.41
CA ARG A 208 -16.04 -6.25 10.59
C ARG A 208 -16.24 -5.68 11.99
N THR A 209 -16.76 -4.46 12.10
CA THR A 209 -16.92 -3.78 13.40
C THR A 209 -18.37 -3.78 13.89
N THR A 210 -19.31 -3.34 13.06
CA THR A 210 -20.75 -3.26 13.42
C THR A 210 -21.65 -3.42 12.21
N GLU A 211 -22.93 -3.68 12.44
CA GLU A 211 -23.94 -3.74 11.38
C GLU A 211 -25.30 -3.17 11.81
N ALA A 212 -26.03 -2.62 10.83
CA ALA A 212 -27.36 -2.05 11.04
C ALA A 212 -28.23 -2.20 9.79
N ARG A 213 -29.55 -2.13 9.96
CA ARG A 213 -30.49 -2.04 8.85
C ARG A 213 -30.62 -0.60 8.38
N ILE A 214 -30.40 -0.34 7.07
CA ILE A 214 -30.61 0.97 6.44
C ILE A 214 -31.76 0.88 5.43
N PRO A 215 -32.94 1.48 5.73
CA PRO A 215 -33.98 1.67 4.74
C PRO A 215 -33.63 2.83 3.80
N THR A 216 -33.83 2.63 2.50
CA THR A 216 -33.60 3.64 1.45
C THR A 216 -34.80 3.70 0.51
N ALA A 217 -34.83 4.71 -0.37
CA ALA A 217 -35.81 4.77 -1.46
C ALA A 217 -35.73 3.58 -2.43
N PHE A 218 -34.59 2.87 -2.45
CA PHE A 218 -34.30 1.75 -3.35
C PHE A 218 -34.47 0.38 -2.68
N GLY A 219 -34.94 0.35 -1.42
CA GLY A 219 -35.09 -0.87 -0.65
C GLY A 219 -34.32 -0.83 0.68
N SER A 220 -34.39 -1.94 1.41
CA SER A 220 -33.70 -2.10 2.70
C SER A 220 -32.41 -2.88 2.52
N PHE A 221 -31.33 -2.39 3.13
CA PHE A 221 -30.02 -3.04 3.12
C PHE A 221 -29.57 -3.38 4.55
N ARG A 222 -28.76 -4.43 4.69
CA ARG A 222 -27.89 -4.63 5.86
C ARG A 222 -26.59 -3.87 5.58
N ALA A 223 -26.35 -2.80 6.31
CA ALA A 223 -25.11 -2.03 6.23
C ALA A 223 -24.12 -2.56 7.27
N ILE A 224 -22.93 -2.91 6.82
CA ILE A 224 -21.86 -3.49 7.64
C ILE A 224 -20.66 -2.56 7.57
N ALA A 225 -20.19 -2.11 8.72
CA ALA A 225 -18.96 -1.32 8.83
C ALA A 225 -17.75 -2.26 8.93
N TYR A 226 -16.70 -1.89 8.21
CA TYR A 226 -15.39 -2.55 8.24
C TYR A 226 -14.33 -1.52 8.60
N GLU A 227 -13.35 -1.90 9.42
CA GLU A 227 -12.16 -1.09 9.68
C GLU A 227 -10.95 -1.76 9.01
N SER A 228 -10.18 -0.99 8.23
CA SER A 228 -8.92 -1.44 7.65
C SER A 228 -7.76 -1.26 8.63
N ASP A 229 -6.66 -1.95 8.35
CA ASP A 229 -5.40 -1.84 9.09
C ASP A 229 -4.86 -0.40 9.16
N ASP A 230 -5.27 0.47 8.23
CA ASP A 230 -4.96 1.90 8.22
C ASP A 230 -5.83 2.75 9.18
N GLY A 231 -6.84 2.15 9.81
CA GLY A 231 -7.80 2.78 10.73
C GLY A 231 -9.00 3.44 10.05
N ARG A 232 -9.15 3.29 8.72
CA ARG A 232 -10.31 3.81 8.00
C ARG A 232 -11.50 2.90 8.13
N GLU A 233 -12.67 3.51 8.23
CA GLU A 233 -13.94 2.80 8.17
C GLU A 233 -14.46 2.76 6.72
N HIS A 234 -14.87 1.58 6.27
CA HIS A 234 -15.54 1.30 5.01
C HIS A 234 -16.94 0.75 5.29
N VAL A 235 -17.84 0.80 4.30
CA VAL A 235 -19.21 0.29 4.47
C VAL A 235 -19.55 -0.67 3.33
N ALA A 236 -20.15 -1.81 3.67
CA ALA A 236 -20.82 -2.68 2.72
C ALA A 236 -22.34 -2.60 2.90
N LEU A 237 -23.08 -2.26 1.84
CA LEU A 237 -24.54 -2.41 1.80
C LEU A 237 -24.88 -3.74 1.15
N VAL A 238 -25.54 -4.62 1.90
CA VAL A 238 -25.86 -5.99 1.51
C VAL A 238 -27.36 -6.15 1.36
N LYS A 239 -27.77 -6.71 0.22
CA LYS A 239 -29.10 -7.20 -0.09
C LYS A 239 -29.07 -8.73 -0.08
N GLY A 240 -29.99 -9.35 0.66
CA GLY A 240 -30.06 -10.80 0.82
C GLY A 240 -28.92 -11.39 1.69
N GLU A 241 -28.58 -12.64 1.45
CA GLU A 241 -27.45 -13.35 2.05
C GLU A 241 -26.53 -13.92 0.94
N PRO A 242 -25.50 -13.16 0.51
CA PRO A 242 -24.71 -13.49 -0.67
C PRO A 242 -23.81 -14.72 -0.50
N ARG A 243 -23.66 -15.23 0.72
CA ARG A 243 -22.78 -16.35 1.05
C ARG A 243 -23.22 -17.62 0.32
N GLY A 244 -22.34 -18.15 -0.53
CA GLY A 244 -22.59 -19.38 -1.27
C GLY A 244 -23.53 -19.22 -2.47
N ILE A 245 -23.93 -17.99 -2.78
CA ILE A 245 -24.70 -17.67 -3.98
C ILE A 245 -23.73 -17.40 -5.14
N GLU A 246 -24.02 -17.95 -6.30
CA GLU A 246 -23.25 -17.67 -7.51
C GLU A 246 -23.73 -16.38 -8.19
N ASN A 247 -22.80 -15.67 -8.81
CA ASN A 247 -23.06 -14.52 -9.69
C ASN A 247 -23.79 -13.36 -9.00
N VAL A 248 -23.46 -13.14 -7.72
CA VAL A 248 -23.95 -12.03 -6.90
C VAL A 248 -23.71 -10.70 -7.62
N LEU A 249 -24.70 -9.80 -7.63
CA LEU A 249 -24.54 -8.50 -8.25
C LEU A 249 -23.72 -7.59 -7.32
N VAL A 250 -22.55 -7.14 -7.79
CA VAL A 250 -21.57 -6.43 -6.94
C VAL A 250 -21.20 -5.08 -7.52
N ARG A 251 -21.08 -4.07 -6.65
CA ARG A 251 -20.46 -2.77 -6.95
C ARG A 251 -19.37 -2.47 -5.91
N VAL A 252 -18.14 -2.29 -6.37
CA VAL A 252 -17.07 -1.67 -5.56
C VAL A 252 -16.97 -0.20 -5.94
N HIS A 253 -17.51 0.67 -5.08
CA HIS A 253 -17.58 2.11 -5.27
C HIS A 253 -16.43 2.82 -4.55
N SER A 254 -15.81 3.77 -5.23
CA SER A 254 -14.76 4.61 -4.67
C SER A 254 -15.40 5.88 -4.12
N GLU A 255 -15.08 6.26 -2.89
CA GLU A 255 -15.56 7.49 -2.27
C GLU A 255 -15.33 8.72 -3.17
N CYS A 256 -16.37 9.53 -3.31
CA CYS A 256 -16.33 10.81 -4.02
C CYS A 256 -17.30 11.77 -3.33
N PHE A 257 -16.84 12.56 -2.36
CA PHE A 257 -17.67 13.53 -1.65
C PHE A 257 -18.40 14.49 -2.60
N THR A 258 -17.69 15.07 -3.56
CA THR A 258 -18.30 16.05 -4.48
C THR A 258 -19.40 15.43 -5.35
N GLY A 259 -19.23 14.19 -5.82
CA GLY A 259 -20.22 13.51 -6.65
C GLY A 259 -21.34 12.86 -5.84
N ASP A 260 -20.98 12.08 -4.82
CA ASP A 260 -21.89 11.23 -4.06
C ASP A 260 -22.75 12.02 -3.07
N VAL A 261 -22.19 13.07 -2.45
CA VAL A 261 -22.86 13.85 -1.40
C VAL A 261 -23.38 15.18 -1.93
N MET A 262 -22.56 15.91 -2.70
CA MET A 262 -22.91 17.26 -3.18
C MET A 262 -23.63 17.27 -4.53
N GLY A 263 -23.71 16.13 -5.23
CA GLY A 263 -24.37 16.04 -6.53
C GLY A 263 -23.65 16.77 -7.66
N SER A 264 -22.32 16.92 -7.57
CA SER A 264 -21.52 17.56 -8.62
C SER A 264 -21.67 16.84 -9.95
N THR A 265 -21.93 17.62 -11.01
CA THR A 265 -22.05 17.13 -12.39
C THR A 265 -20.71 17.04 -13.12
N ARG A 266 -19.60 17.56 -12.54
CA ARG A 266 -18.23 17.46 -13.09
C ARG A 266 -17.69 16.03 -13.17
N CYS A 267 -18.30 15.12 -12.41
CA CYS A 267 -17.99 13.69 -12.47
C CYS A 267 -19.28 12.88 -12.48
N ASP A 268 -19.18 11.61 -12.86
CA ASP A 268 -20.29 10.67 -12.94
C ASP A 268 -20.43 9.78 -11.68
N CYS A 269 -19.63 10.02 -10.64
CA CYS A 269 -19.57 9.14 -9.46
C CYS A 269 -20.93 9.01 -8.75
N GLY A 270 -21.61 10.13 -8.47
CA GLY A 270 -22.90 10.12 -7.77
C GLY A 270 -23.99 9.41 -8.57
N VAL A 271 -24.05 9.66 -9.88
CA VAL A 271 -24.98 8.98 -10.80
C VAL A 271 -24.73 7.47 -10.81
N GLN A 272 -23.47 7.05 -10.93
CA GLN A 272 -23.11 5.63 -10.88
C GLN A 272 -23.47 4.97 -9.54
N LEU A 273 -23.28 5.67 -8.41
CA LEU A 273 -23.64 5.15 -7.10
C LEU A 273 -25.15 4.92 -6.99
N GLN A 274 -25.96 5.93 -7.37
CA GLN A 274 -27.41 5.81 -7.34
C GLN A 274 -27.92 4.69 -8.25
N GLN A 275 -27.38 4.57 -9.47
CA GLN A 275 -27.73 3.46 -10.37
C GLN A 275 -27.40 2.10 -9.76
N ALA A 276 -26.23 1.96 -9.14
CA ALA A 276 -25.84 0.71 -8.49
C ALA A 276 -26.75 0.37 -7.29
N ILE A 277 -27.10 1.35 -6.46
CA ILE A 277 -28.04 1.17 -5.34
C ILE A 277 -29.41 0.73 -5.85
N ASN A 278 -29.90 1.34 -6.94
CA ASN A 278 -31.18 0.97 -7.54
C ASN A 278 -31.16 -0.45 -8.10
N LEU A 279 -30.16 -0.80 -8.92
CA LEU A 279 -30.04 -2.14 -9.53
C LEU A 279 -29.93 -3.24 -8.47
N ILE A 280 -29.10 -3.03 -7.45
CA ILE A 280 -28.92 -4.00 -6.37
C ILE A 280 -30.14 -4.03 -5.44
N GLY A 281 -30.81 -2.90 -5.22
CA GLY A 281 -32.05 -2.85 -4.44
C GLY A 281 -33.18 -3.70 -5.02
N GLN A 282 -33.20 -3.83 -6.35
CA GLN A 282 -34.15 -4.65 -7.13
C GLN A 282 -33.72 -6.12 -7.31
N ALA A 283 -32.44 -6.45 -7.05
CA ALA A 283 -31.95 -7.82 -7.11
C ALA A 283 -32.36 -8.61 -5.84
N ASP A 284 -32.35 -9.94 -5.94
CA ASP A 284 -32.53 -10.81 -4.77
C ASP A 284 -31.28 -10.76 -3.87
N GLU A 285 -30.10 -10.77 -4.48
CA GLU A 285 -28.80 -10.86 -3.83
C GLU A 285 -27.82 -9.82 -4.41
N GLY A 286 -27.17 -9.04 -3.55
CA GLY A 286 -26.16 -8.10 -4.03
C GLY A 286 -25.43 -7.30 -2.95
N VAL A 287 -24.28 -6.74 -3.34
CA VAL A 287 -23.36 -6.06 -2.43
C VAL A 287 -22.84 -4.76 -3.05
N ILE A 288 -22.87 -3.67 -2.29
CA ILE A 288 -22.19 -2.43 -2.60
C ILE A 288 -21.12 -2.21 -1.55
N VAL A 289 -19.85 -2.23 -1.94
CA VAL A 289 -18.75 -1.83 -1.07
C VAL A 289 -18.40 -0.38 -1.35
N TYR A 290 -18.55 0.49 -0.35
CA TYR A 290 -18.14 1.89 -0.40
C TYR A 290 -16.75 2.03 0.24
N VAL A 291 -15.73 2.11 -0.61
CA VAL A 291 -14.33 2.19 -0.18
C VAL A 291 -13.95 3.65 0.04
N ARG A 292 -13.88 4.03 1.31
CA ARG A 292 -13.37 5.32 1.79
C ARG A 292 -11.85 5.44 1.62
N GLY A 293 -11.37 6.67 1.53
CA GLY A 293 -9.97 7.01 1.22
C GLY A 293 -9.65 7.08 -0.27
N HIS A 294 -10.62 6.81 -1.16
CA HIS A 294 -10.44 6.88 -2.61
C HIS A 294 -10.77 8.25 -3.24
N GLU A 295 -11.10 9.23 -2.42
CA GLU A 295 -11.40 10.58 -2.91
C GLU A 295 -10.25 11.13 -3.75
N GLY A 296 -10.60 11.75 -4.88
CA GLY A 296 -9.62 12.30 -5.83
C GLY A 296 -8.72 11.26 -6.49
N ARG A 297 -9.11 9.97 -6.50
CA ARG A 297 -8.23 8.83 -6.87
C ARG A 297 -7.14 8.54 -5.84
N GLY A 298 -7.43 8.78 -4.57
CA GLY A 298 -6.54 8.47 -3.45
C GLY A 298 -5.76 9.68 -2.91
N ILE A 299 -5.82 10.84 -3.58
CA ILE A 299 -5.13 12.07 -3.16
C ILE A 299 -5.89 12.85 -2.08
N GLY A 300 -7.15 12.51 -1.82
CA GLY A 300 -8.00 13.17 -0.83
C GLY A 300 -8.70 14.43 -1.34
N LEU A 301 -9.62 14.94 -0.53
CA LEU A 301 -10.55 16.02 -0.94
C LEU A 301 -9.82 17.34 -1.23
N ARG A 302 -8.85 17.73 -0.39
CA ARG A 302 -8.10 18.98 -0.58
C ARG A 302 -7.38 19.00 -1.93
N HIS A 303 -6.53 18.00 -2.18
CA HIS A 303 -5.74 17.92 -3.43
C HIS A 303 -6.64 17.74 -4.66
N LYS A 304 -7.79 17.07 -4.52
CA LYS A 304 -8.79 17.03 -5.60
C LYS A 304 -9.28 18.42 -5.99
N LEU A 305 -9.56 19.29 -5.01
CA LEU A 305 -10.02 20.65 -5.29
C LEU A 305 -8.89 21.52 -5.90
N GLU A 306 -7.65 21.30 -5.48
CA GLU A 306 -6.48 21.92 -6.11
C GLU A 306 -6.34 21.45 -7.58
N ALA A 307 -6.52 20.15 -7.84
CA ALA A 307 -6.51 19.60 -9.19
C ALA A 307 -7.67 20.15 -10.05
N TYR A 308 -8.83 20.42 -9.44
CA TYR A 308 -9.93 21.10 -10.13
C TYR A 308 -9.59 22.54 -10.49
N ALA A 309 -8.91 23.28 -9.60
CA ALA A 309 -8.48 24.64 -9.91
C ALA A 309 -7.47 24.67 -11.08
N LEU A 310 -6.58 23.67 -11.16
CA LEU A 310 -5.68 23.51 -12.31
C LEU A 310 -6.44 23.14 -13.59
N GLN A 311 -7.48 22.29 -13.48
CA GLN A 311 -8.33 21.94 -14.61
C GLN A 311 -9.15 23.11 -15.13
N ASP A 312 -9.66 23.97 -14.24
CA ASP A 312 -10.32 25.22 -14.61
C ASP A 312 -9.33 26.17 -15.34
N GLY A 313 -8.02 25.97 -15.15
CA GLY A 313 -6.93 26.62 -15.89
C GLY A 313 -6.53 25.94 -17.21
N GLY A 314 -7.19 24.85 -17.60
CA GLY A 314 -7.03 24.18 -18.89
C GLY A 314 -6.25 22.86 -18.89
N LEU A 315 -5.75 22.40 -17.73
CA LEU A 315 -5.15 21.06 -17.61
C LEU A 315 -6.25 20.00 -17.60
N ASP A 316 -5.95 18.77 -18.01
CA ASP A 316 -6.87 17.66 -17.72
C ASP A 316 -6.61 17.02 -16.35
N THR A 317 -7.46 16.06 -15.97
CA THR A 317 -7.37 15.39 -14.67
C THR A 317 -6.05 14.64 -14.44
N VAL A 318 -5.42 14.10 -15.47
CA VAL A 318 -4.14 13.38 -15.32
C VAL A 318 -3.00 14.37 -15.17
N GLU A 319 -2.98 15.41 -16.01
CA GLU A 319 -1.97 16.46 -15.99
C GLU A 319 -2.00 17.23 -14.66
N ALA A 320 -3.19 17.58 -14.18
CA ALA A 320 -3.35 18.27 -12.90
C ALA A 320 -2.83 17.44 -11.71
N ASN A 321 -2.99 16.12 -11.74
CA ASN A 321 -2.46 15.25 -10.68
C ASN A 321 -0.92 15.18 -10.73
N LEU A 322 -0.35 15.04 -11.94
CA LEU A 322 1.11 15.01 -12.12
C LEU A 322 1.76 16.33 -11.73
N GLU A 323 1.14 17.47 -12.06
CA GLU A 323 1.60 18.81 -11.67
C GLU A 323 1.63 18.99 -10.15
N LEU A 324 0.69 18.36 -9.44
CA LEU A 324 0.65 18.34 -7.97
C LEU A 324 1.59 17.29 -7.35
N GLY A 325 2.36 16.56 -8.15
CA GLY A 325 3.28 15.52 -7.69
C GLY A 325 2.60 14.21 -7.30
N PHE A 326 1.39 13.94 -7.77
CA PHE A 326 0.65 12.70 -7.47
C PHE A 326 0.63 11.75 -8.67
N ALA A 327 0.60 10.45 -8.36
CA ALA A 327 0.32 9.42 -9.34
C ALA A 327 -1.08 9.64 -10.00
N PRO A 328 -1.25 9.28 -11.28
CA PRO A 328 -2.53 9.41 -11.98
C PRO A 328 -3.71 8.68 -11.30
N ASP A 329 -3.44 7.56 -10.63
CA ASP A 329 -4.43 6.80 -9.85
C ASP A 329 -3.74 5.99 -8.73
N ALA A 330 -3.94 6.38 -7.48
CA ALA A 330 -3.33 5.73 -6.31
C ALA A 330 -4.28 4.75 -5.59
N ARG A 331 -5.42 4.41 -6.21
CA ARG A 331 -6.44 3.59 -5.55
C ARG A 331 -6.05 2.12 -5.48
N ASP A 332 -6.23 1.53 -4.30
CA ASP A 332 -6.07 0.11 -4.05
C ASP A 332 -7.44 -0.55 -3.85
N TYR A 333 -7.71 -1.64 -4.58
CA TYR A 333 -8.99 -2.35 -4.50
C TYR A 333 -8.94 -3.58 -3.60
N GLY A 334 -7.81 -3.87 -2.94
CA GLY A 334 -7.62 -5.03 -2.07
C GLY A 334 -8.55 -5.01 -0.87
N VAL A 335 -8.77 -3.84 -0.24
CA VAL A 335 -9.77 -3.67 0.83
C VAL A 335 -11.17 -4.09 0.36
N GLY A 336 -11.57 -3.63 -0.83
CA GLY A 336 -12.86 -3.98 -1.42
C GLY A 336 -12.99 -5.48 -1.69
N ALA A 337 -11.91 -6.11 -2.17
CA ALA A 337 -11.84 -7.54 -2.40
C ALA A 337 -12.00 -8.34 -1.09
N GLN A 338 -11.25 -7.98 -0.05
CA GLN A 338 -11.31 -8.67 1.23
C GLN A 338 -12.67 -8.54 1.92
N ILE A 339 -13.33 -7.38 1.79
CA ILE A 339 -14.71 -7.22 2.27
C ILE A 339 -15.65 -8.19 1.56
N LEU A 340 -15.55 -8.33 0.23
CA LEU A 340 -16.37 -9.29 -0.54
C LEU A 340 -16.11 -10.75 -0.12
N VAL A 341 -14.85 -11.11 0.11
CA VAL A 341 -14.47 -12.44 0.62
C VAL A 341 -15.07 -12.69 2.02
N ASP A 342 -15.01 -11.71 2.93
CA ASP A 342 -15.61 -11.82 4.27
C ASP A 342 -17.14 -12.01 4.21
N LEU A 343 -17.80 -11.35 3.26
CA LEU A 343 -19.23 -11.50 2.99
C LEU A 343 -19.58 -12.86 2.36
N GLY A 344 -18.59 -13.67 1.96
CA GLY A 344 -18.79 -14.98 1.37
C GLY A 344 -19.10 -14.96 -0.13
N VAL A 345 -18.79 -13.85 -0.81
CA VAL A 345 -18.88 -13.76 -2.27
C VAL A 345 -17.71 -14.54 -2.88
N SER A 346 -18.01 -15.45 -3.81
CA SER A 346 -17.01 -16.21 -4.58
C SER A 346 -17.05 -15.89 -6.07
N THR A 347 -18.26 -15.75 -6.63
CA THR A 347 -18.47 -15.36 -8.03
C THR A 347 -19.43 -14.18 -8.11
N MET A 348 -19.17 -13.25 -9.04
CA MET A 348 -19.93 -12.01 -9.13
C MET A 348 -20.19 -11.53 -10.56
N ARG A 349 -21.27 -10.76 -10.71
CA ARG A 349 -21.49 -9.86 -11.85
C ARG A 349 -21.14 -8.45 -11.39
N LEU A 350 -20.07 -7.88 -11.96
CA LEU A 350 -19.47 -6.66 -11.47
C LEU A 350 -19.98 -5.42 -12.22
N LEU A 351 -20.61 -4.51 -11.47
CA LEU A 351 -21.06 -3.19 -11.94
C LEU A 351 -19.88 -2.23 -12.11
N THR A 352 -19.24 -2.23 -13.28
CA THR A 352 -18.05 -1.41 -13.55
C THR A 352 -17.86 -1.04 -15.03
N ASN A 353 -17.34 0.17 -15.25
CA ASN A 353 -16.79 0.61 -16.54
C ASN A 353 -15.24 0.62 -16.51
N ASN A 354 -14.63 0.39 -15.36
CA ASN A 354 -13.18 0.44 -15.20
C ASN A 354 -12.58 -0.98 -15.31
N PRO A 355 -11.71 -1.28 -16.30
CA PRO A 355 -11.05 -2.56 -16.40
C PRO A 355 -10.02 -2.83 -15.28
N THR A 356 -9.33 -1.81 -14.72
CA THR A 356 -8.35 -2.04 -13.65
C THR A 356 -8.99 -2.54 -12.36
N LYS A 357 -10.26 -2.18 -12.10
CA LYS A 357 -11.05 -2.77 -11.01
C LYS A 357 -11.23 -4.29 -11.13
N ARG A 358 -11.21 -4.85 -12.35
CA ARG A 358 -11.34 -6.31 -12.54
C ARG A 358 -10.09 -7.03 -12.07
N ALA A 359 -8.93 -6.59 -12.56
CA ALA A 359 -7.64 -7.20 -12.24
C ALA A 359 -7.35 -7.20 -10.72
N GLY A 360 -7.68 -6.10 -10.03
CA GLY A 360 -7.48 -6.00 -8.58
C GLY A 360 -8.35 -6.96 -7.74
N LEU A 361 -9.53 -7.36 -8.22
CA LEU A 361 -10.44 -8.26 -7.48
C LEU A 361 -10.12 -9.74 -7.71
N GLU A 362 -9.74 -10.12 -8.94
CA GLU A 362 -9.45 -11.52 -9.29
C GLU A 362 -8.26 -12.08 -8.51
N GLY A 363 -7.32 -11.22 -8.10
CA GLY A 363 -6.16 -11.58 -7.26
C GLY A 363 -6.50 -12.07 -5.84
N HIS A 364 -7.76 -11.96 -5.39
CA HIS A 364 -8.22 -12.39 -4.07
C HIS A 364 -9.11 -13.66 -4.12
N GLY A 365 -9.05 -14.43 -5.20
CA GLY A 365 -9.87 -15.64 -5.38
C GLY A 365 -11.33 -15.36 -5.71
N LEU A 366 -11.65 -14.13 -6.12
CA LEU A 366 -12.98 -13.73 -6.58
C LEU A 366 -13.09 -13.93 -8.10
N THR A 367 -14.17 -14.55 -8.57
CA THR A 367 -14.39 -14.76 -10.01
C THR A 367 -15.40 -13.76 -10.56
N ILE A 368 -15.02 -13.02 -11.60
CA ILE A 368 -15.93 -12.09 -12.29
C ILE A 368 -16.57 -12.79 -13.48
N ALA A 369 -17.80 -13.28 -13.30
CA ALA A 369 -18.54 -13.98 -14.35
C ALA A 369 -19.01 -13.05 -15.47
N GLU A 370 -19.37 -11.81 -15.13
CA GLU A 370 -19.90 -10.83 -16.06
C GLU A 370 -19.49 -9.42 -15.65
N ARG A 371 -19.22 -8.55 -16.63
CA ARG A 371 -19.17 -7.10 -16.44
C ARG A 371 -20.53 -6.51 -16.80
N VAL A 372 -21.15 -5.83 -15.85
CA VAL A 372 -22.39 -5.08 -16.06
C VAL A 372 -22.04 -3.59 -16.15
N PRO A 373 -22.27 -2.90 -17.29
CA PRO A 373 -21.93 -1.49 -17.44
C PRO A 373 -22.86 -0.58 -16.62
N LEU A 374 -22.36 0.59 -16.24
CA LEU A 374 -23.17 1.68 -15.65
C LEU A 374 -23.09 2.90 -16.57
N GLN A 375 -24.14 3.17 -17.32
CA GLN A 375 -24.13 4.27 -18.28
C GLN A 375 -24.56 5.59 -17.62
N SER A 376 -23.69 6.59 -17.66
CA SER A 376 -24.02 7.98 -17.35
C SER A 376 -24.21 8.77 -18.64
N GLN A 377 -25.20 9.66 -18.69
CA GLN A 377 -25.30 10.63 -19.78
C GLN A 377 -24.19 11.69 -19.64
N ALA A 378 -23.53 11.99 -20.75
CA ALA A 378 -22.56 13.08 -20.80
C ALA A 378 -23.29 14.42 -20.67
N THR A 379 -22.67 15.36 -19.96
CA THR A 379 -23.11 16.75 -19.86
C THR A 379 -21.98 17.66 -20.34
N SER A 380 -22.28 18.94 -20.59
CA SER A 380 -21.25 19.95 -20.87
C SER A 380 -20.16 20.00 -19.79
N GLU A 381 -20.52 19.74 -18.53
CA GLU A 381 -19.62 19.79 -17.37
C GLU A 381 -18.69 18.58 -17.21
N ASN A 382 -18.99 17.43 -17.83
CA ASN A 382 -18.20 16.20 -17.62
C ASN A 382 -17.71 15.51 -18.88
N ILE A 383 -18.02 16.02 -20.08
CA ILE A 383 -17.65 15.36 -21.32
C ILE A 383 -16.14 15.14 -21.44
N ASP A 384 -15.33 16.14 -21.04
CA ASP A 384 -13.87 16.04 -21.11
C ASP A 384 -13.32 15.10 -20.03
N TYR A 385 -13.92 15.08 -18.85
CA TYR A 385 -13.62 14.09 -17.81
C TYR A 385 -13.91 12.65 -18.26
N LEU A 386 -15.04 12.42 -18.95
CA LEU A 386 -15.41 11.12 -19.50
C LEU A 386 -14.48 10.71 -20.65
N ARG A 387 -14.06 11.65 -21.51
CA ARG A 387 -13.05 11.43 -22.54
C ARG A 387 -11.71 11.02 -21.93
N ALA A 388 -11.21 11.75 -20.93
CA ALA A 388 -9.97 11.40 -20.23
C ALA A 388 -10.04 9.99 -19.60
N LYS A 389 -11.18 9.62 -19.01
CA LYS A 389 -11.42 8.25 -18.51
C LYS A 389 -11.29 7.19 -19.59
N ARG A 390 -11.88 7.41 -20.77
CA ARG A 390 -11.83 6.46 -21.88
C ARG A 390 -10.43 6.41 -22.51
N ASP A 391 -9.92 7.56 -22.89
CA ASP A 391 -8.75 7.70 -23.77
C ASP A 391 -7.42 7.54 -23.03
N LYS A 392 -7.33 8.04 -21.79
CA LYS A 392 -6.09 7.96 -20.99
C LYS A 392 -6.10 6.86 -19.94
N LEU A 393 -7.28 6.45 -19.45
CA LEU A 393 -7.41 5.51 -18.34
C LEU A 393 -8.07 4.17 -18.73
N GLY A 394 -8.40 4.00 -20.01
CA GLY A 394 -8.91 2.73 -20.57
C GLY A 394 -10.31 2.35 -20.12
N HIS A 395 -11.12 3.26 -19.58
CA HIS A 395 -12.49 2.95 -19.19
C HIS A 395 -13.35 2.55 -20.41
N LEU A 396 -14.16 1.50 -20.22
CA LEU A 396 -15.10 0.96 -21.21
C LEU A 396 -16.41 1.74 -21.16
N LEU A 397 -16.42 2.87 -21.87
CA LEU A 397 -17.56 3.78 -22.00
C LEU A 397 -18.04 3.78 -23.46
N ASP A 398 -19.35 3.83 -23.67
CA ASP A 398 -19.93 3.94 -25.01
C ASP A 398 -19.65 5.32 -25.62
N ALA A 399 -19.84 5.45 -26.94
CA ALA A 399 -19.67 6.73 -27.61
C ALA A 399 -20.63 7.77 -27.04
N PHE A 400 -20.09 8.91 -26.63
CA PHE A 400 -20.87 10.06 -26.15
C PHE A 400 -21.12 10.99 -27.34
N GLU A 401 -22.38 11.28 -27.64
CA GLU A 401 -22.72 12.43 -28.49
C GLU A 401 -22.43 13.70 -27.69
N SER A 402 -21.76 14.67 -28.31
CA SER A 402 -21.62 15.99 -27.69
C SER A 402 -23.02 16.56 -27.56
N PRO A 403 -23.44 17.08 -26.39
CA PRO A 403 -24.65 17.88 -26.35
C PRO A 403 -24.48 18.97 -27.40
N ASP A 404 -25.45 19.10 -28.31
CA ASP A 404 -25.49 20.22 -29.24
C ASP A 404 -25.35 21.48 -28.38
N ILE A 405 -24.25 22.21 -28.58
CA ILE A 405 -24.12 23.54 -28.03
C ILE A 405 -25.13 24.34 -28.84
N GLU A 406 -26.36 24.48 -28.32
CA GLU A 406 -27.23 25.57 -28.74
C GLU A 406 -26.45 26.84 -28.39
N GLU A 407 -25.74 27.38 -29.38
CA GLU A 407 -25.30 28.76 -29.35
C GLU A 407 -26.55 29.58 -29.10
N ASP A 408 -26.68 30.12 -27.89
CA ASP A 408 -27.60 31.20 -27.56
C ASP A 408 -27.27 32.35 -28.54
N ARG A 409 -27.93 32.32 -29.69
CA ARG A 409 -28.03 33.47 -30.56
C ARG A 409 -28.98 34.42 -29.86
N ASP A 410 -28.39 35.29 -29.06
CA ASP A 410 -28.97 36.58 -28.69
C ASP A 410 -29.36 37.31 -30.00
N ASP A 411 -30.56 37.01 -30.50
CA ASP A 411 -31.27 37.86 -31.45
C ASP A 411 -31.71 39.11 -30.66
N ALA A 412 -30.79 40.06 -30.59
CA ALA A 412 -31.10 41.44 -30.25
C ALA A 412 -31.99 42.05 -31.33
N HIS A 413 -33.30 41.82 -31.20
CA HIS A 413 -34.35 42.60 -31.85
C HIS A 413 -35.44 42.96 -30.85
N LEU A 414 -35.24 44.08 -30.14
CA LEU A 414 -36.12 45.27 -30.15
C LEU A 414 -35.57 46.39 -29.25
#